data_AF-A0A524QTE9-F1
#
_entry.id   AF-A0A524QTE9-F1
#
_cell.length_a   1.000
_cell.length_b   1.000
_cell.length_c   1.000
_cell.angle_alpha   90.00
_cell.angle_beta   90.00
_cell.angle_gamma   90.00
#
_symmetry.space_group_name_H-M   'P 1'
#
loop_
_entity.id
_entity.type
_entity.pdbx_description
1 polymer ?
#
loop_
_entity_poly.entity_id
_entity_poly.type
_entity_poly.pdbx_seq_one_letter_code
_entity_poly.pdbx_strand_id
1 'polypeptide(L)'
;VYEEAKVQLVELAFAIADKITAARGISDRDTVIETINRCIGEILDKTRMRNRVNPAELDFVKQRFDELVKNNEAAAAAIVESDNRVSAGGCIIETDSGSADARIESQLRMLREKLITLE
;
A
#
# COMPACT_ATOMS: atom_id res chain seq x y z
N VAL A 1 -9.84 -31.88 -9.98
CA VAL A 1 -8.52 -32.04 -10.64
C VAL A 1 -7.97 -30.74 -11.21
N TYR A 2 -8.49 -30.18 -12.31
CA TYR A 2 -7.90 -28.97 -12.93
C TYR A 2 -8.01 -27.72 -12.03
N GLU A 3 -9.18 -27.49 -11.44
CA GLU A 3 -9.38 -26.37 -10.49
C GLU A 3 -8.59 -26.52 -9.19
N GLU A 4 -8.47 -27.74 -8.65
CA GLU A 4 -7.64 -27.98 -7.46
C GLU A 4 -6.16 -27.72 -7.75
N ALA A 5 -5.65 -28.14 -8.92
CA ALA A 5 -4.28 -27.88 -9.32
C ALA A 5 -4.02 -26.37 -9.53
N LYS A 6 -5.00 -25.64 -10.09
CA LYS A 6 -4.94 -24.18 -10.24
C LYS A 6 -4.85 -23.48 -8.89
N VAL A 7 -5.72 -23.84 -7.94
CA VAL A 7 -5.67 -23.29 -6.57
C VAL A 7 -4.31 -23.59 -5.93
N GLN A 8 -3.83 -24.83 -5.97
CA GLN A 8 -2.53 -25.20 -5.39
C GLN A 8 -1.36 -24.42 -6.02
N LEU A 9 -1.38 -24.18 -7.33
CA LEU A 9 -0.35 -23.41 -8.02
C LEU A 9 -0.36 -21.94 -7.60
N VAL A 10 -1.56 -21.33 -7.49
CA VAL A 10 -1.72 -19.96 -7.00
C VAL A 10 -1.22 -19.86 -5.56
N GLU A 11 -1.61 -20.79 -4.69
CA GLU A 11 -1.16 -20.85 -3.29
C GLU A 11 0.37 -20.92 -3.17
N LEU A 12 1.03 -21.75 -4.00
CA LEU A 12 2.48 -21.87 -4.03
C LEU A 12 3.15 -20.57 -4.50
N ALA A 13 2.63 -19.94 -5.55
CA ALA A 13 3.15 -18.68 -6.07
C ALA A 13 3.08 -17.56 -5.02
N PHE A 14 1.95 -17.45 -4.29
CA PHE A 14 1.80 -16.48 -3.21
C PHE A 14 2.69 -16.78 -2.02
N ALA A 15 2.88 -18.05 -1.63
CA ALA A 15 3.83 -18.40 -0.57
C ALA A 15 5.28 -17.97 -0.91
N ILE A 16 5.67 -18.05 -2.18
CA ILE A 16 6.98 -17.56 -2.65
C ILE A 16 7.02 -16.03 -2.63
N ALA A 17 5.98 -15.38 -3.15
CA ALA A 17 5.89 -13.91 -3.19
C ALA A 17 5.94 -13.31 -1.78
N ASP A 18 5.16 -13.84 -0.83
CA ASP A 18 5.14 -13.42 0.57
C ASP A 18 6.53 -13.53 1.21
N LYS A 19 7.26 -14.62 0.93
CA LYS A 19 8.61 -14.81 1.47
C LYS A 19 9.61 -13.80 0.90
N ILE A 20 9.48 -13.44 -0.37
CA ILE A 20 10.34 -12.46 -1.04
C ILE A 20 10.00 -11.04 -0.57
N THR A 21 8.73 -10.68 -0.48
CA THR A 21 8.29 -9.33 -0.09
C THR A 21 8.60 -9.08 1.39
N ALA A 22 8.39 -10.06 2.26
CA ALA A 22 8.80 -9.98 3.66
C ALA A 22 10.32 -9.81 3.83
N ALA A 23 11.12 -10.40 2.94
CA ALA A 23 12.58 -10.27 2.96
C ALA A 23 13.09 -8.97 2.32
N ARG A 24 12.31 -8.32 1.43
CA ARG A 24 12.76 -7.19 0.59
C ARG A 24 12.14 -5.84 0.93
N GLY A 25 11.21 -5.74 1.88
CA GLY A 25 10.54 -4.48 2.29
C GLY A 25 11.48 -3.32 2.67
N ILE A 26 12.79 -3.55 2.73
CA ILE A 26 13.83 -2.56 3.06
C ILE A 26 14.44 -1.90 1.81
N SER A 27 14.31 -2.49 0.61
CA SER A 27 15.24 -2.20 -0.50
C SER A 27 14.84 -1.03 -1.41
N ASP A 28 13.63 -0.49 -1.32
CA ASP A 28 13.21 0.63 -2.17
C ASP A 28 12.25 1.58 -1.44
N ARG A 29 12.84 2.62 -0.83
CA ARG A 29 12.07 3.63 -0.08
C ARG A 29 11.16 4.46 -0.98
N ASP A 30 11.39 4.49 -2.30
CA ASP A 30 10.52 5.23 -3.21
C ASP A 30 9.15 4.54 -3.40
N THR A 31 9.07 3.23 -3.14
CA THR A 31 7.83 2.45 -3.25
C THR A 31 6.70 3.00 -2.36
N VAL A 32 7.01 3.48 -1.14
CA VAL A 32 5.96 4.05 -0.26
C VAL A 32 5.41 5.36 -0.81
N ILE A 33 6.24 6.19 -1.44
CA ILE A 33 5.82 7.46 -2.07
C ILE A 33 4.95 7.20 -3.29
N GLU A 34 5.32 6.25 -4.14
CA GLU A 34 4.51 5.84 -5.28
C GLU A 34 3.15 5.29 -4.84
N THR A 35 3.14 4.48 -3.79
CA THR A 35 1.92 3.91 -3.23
C THR A 35 0.99 5.00 -2.68
N ILE A 36 1.55 5.96 -1.93
CA ILE A 36 0.79 7.12 -1.43
C ILE A 36 0.21 7.93 -2.59
N ASN A 37 1.00 8.22 -3.63
CA ASN A 37 0.54 8.96 -4.81
C ASN A 37 -0.61 8.27 -5.53
N ARG A 38 -0.48 6.96 -5.75
CA ARG A 38 -1.53 6.16 -6.39
C ARG A 38 -2.83 6.24 -5.59
N CYS A 39 -2.75 6.06 -4.27
CA CYS A 39 -3.93 6.09 -3.43
C CYS A 39 -4.54 7.49 -3.31
N ILE A 40 -3.74 8.56 -3.25
CA ILE A 40 -4.27 9.93 -3.33
C ILE A 40 -4.98 10.18 -4.66
N GLY A 41 -4.45 9.66 -5.78
CA GLY A 41 -5.09 9.77 -7.09
C GLY A 41 -6.42 9.03 -7.21
N GLU A 42 -6.62 7.96 -6.44
CA GLU A 42 -7.88 7.22 -6.36
C GLU A 42 -8.93 7.94 -5.48
N ILE A 43 -8.50 8.83 -4.59
CA ILE A 43 -9.38 9.58 -3.69
C ILE A 43 -9.88 10.84 -4.41
N LEU A 44 -11.14 10.82 -4.83
CA LEU A 44 -11.81 11.94 -5.49
C LEU A 44 -12.14 13.10 -4.54
N ASP A 45 -12.12 12.85 -3.23
CA ASP A 45 -12.64 13.76 -2.22
C ASP A 45 -11.50 14.56 -1.57
N LYS A 46 -11.57 15.90 -1.62
CA LYS A 46 -10.55 16.81 -1.04
C LYS A 46 -10.72 16.96 0.49
N THR A 47 -10.98 15.85 1.18
CA THR A 47 -11.19 15.82 2.64
C THR A 47 -9.86 15.64 3.39
N ARG A 48 -9.92 15.74 4.71
CA ARG A 48 -8.73 15.61 5.55
C ARG A 48 -8.25 14.16 5.52
N MET A 49 -6.98 13.96 5.15
CA MET A 49 -6.40 12.63 4.99
C MET A 49 -5.35 12.35 6.07
N ARG A 50 -5.27 11.10 6.55
CA ARG A 50 -4.18 10.61 7.40
C ARG A 50 -3.48 9.45 6.71
N ASN A 51 -2.23 9.67 6.33
CA ASN A 51 -1.35 8.67 5.75
C ASN A 51 -0.52 8.03 6.85
N ARG A 52 -0.83 6.78 7.18
CA ARG A 52 -0.08 5.99 8.14
C ARG A 52 0.97 5.14 7.42
N VAL A 53 2.22 5.31 7.80
CA VAL A 53 3.39 4.63 7.20
C VAL A 53 4.21 3.90 8.25
N ASN A 54 5.16 3.09 7.79
CA ASN A 54 6.11 2.46 8.68
C ASN A 54 6.95 3.52 9.45
N PRO A 55 7.18 3.36 10.76
CA PRO A 55 7.99 4.31 11.53
C PRO A 55 9.40 4.54 10.99
N ALA A 56 10.03 3.53 10.39
CA ALA A 56 11.37 3.63 9.81
C ALA A 56 11.40 4.47 8.51
N GLU A 57 10.24 4.73 7.90
CA GLU A 57 10.09 5.49 6.66
C GLU A 57 9.47 6.86 6.90
N LEU A 58 8.99 7.16 8.11
CA LEU A 58 8.25 8.39 8.43
C LEU A 58 8.99 9.66 8.00
N ASP A 59 10.25 9.80 8.37
CA ASP A 59 11.03 11.01 8.10
C ASP A 59 11.30 11.18 6.59
N PHE A 60 11.60 10.07 5.91
CA PHE A 60 11.76 10.05 4.46
C PHE A 60 10.47 10.44 3.75
N VAL A 61 9.34 9.86 4.18
CA VAL A 61 8.04 10.16 3.60
C VAL A 61 7.68 11.61 3.81
N LYS A 62 7.82 12.16 5.03
CA LYS A 62 7.55 13.58 5.31
C LYS A 62 8.33 14.52 4.39
N GLN A 63 9.63 14.28 4.22
CA GLN A 63 10.48 15.12 3.35
C GLN A 63 10.01 15.13 1.89
N ARG A 64 9.62 13.96 1.35
CA ARG A 64 9.14 13.83 -0.03
C ARG A 64 7.68 14.26 -0.18
N PHE A 65 6.88 14.14 0.88
CA PHE A 65 5.48 14.50 0.89
C PHE A 65 5.28 16.02 0.70
N ASP A 66 6.18 16.84 1.24
CA ASP A 66 6.17 18.28 1.00
C ASP A 66 6.31 18.65 -0.49
N GLU A 67 7.01 17.84 -1.29
CA GLU A 67 7.08 18.01 -2.73
C GLU A 67 5.78 17.57 -3.43
N LEU A 68 5.12 16.53 -2.93
CA LEU A 68 3.83 16.07 -3.44
C LEU A 68 2.72 17.10 -3.23
N VAL A 69 2.69 17.73 -2.05
CA VAL A 69 1.72 18.78 -1.72
C VAL A 69 1.80 19.94 -2.70
N LYS A 70 3.01 20.30 -3.18
CA LYS A 70 3.18 21.39 -4.15
C LYS A 70 2.56 21.09 -5.51
N ASN A 71 2.51 19.80 -5.90
CA ASN A 71 2.03 19.36 -7.20
C ASN A 71 0.56 18.89 -7.15
N ASN A 72 0.00 18.69 -5.96
CA ASN A 72 -1.35 18.19 -5.78
C ASN A 72 -2.05 18.85 -4.58
N GLU A 73 -3.00 19.74 -4.85
CA GLU A 73 -3.80 20.41 -3.80
C GLU A 73 -4.54 19.42 -2.88
N ALA A 74 -4.93 18.24 -3.39
CA ALA A 74 -5.58 17.23 -2.56
C ALA A 74 -4.64 16.73 -1.46
N ALA A 75 -3.33 16.62 -1.74
CA ALA A 75 -2.34 16.20 -0.77
C ALA A 75 -2.11 17.24 0.34
N ALA A 76 -2.47 18.52 0.14
CA ALA A 76 -2.27 19.59 1.12
C ALA A 76 -3.06 19.38 2.43
N ALA A 77 -4.16 18.64 2.38
CA ALA A 77 -4.97 18.31 3.55
C ALA A 77 -4.51 17.00 4.24
N ALA A 78 -3.44 16.37 3.75
CA ALA A 78 -2.97 15.10 4.27
C ALA A 78 -1.92 15.27 5.38
N ILE A 79 -2.03 14.43 6.41
CA ILE A 79 -1.09 14.36 7.53
C ILE A 79 -0.39 13.01 7.46
N VAL A 80 0.94 12.97 7.60
CA VAL A 80 1.72 11.73 7.62
C VAL A 80 2.07 11.36 9.07
N GLU A 81 1.68 10.16 9.48
CA GLU A 81 1.91 9.61 10.83
C GLU A 81 2.52 8.21 10.75
N SER A 82 3.24 7.79 11.79
CA SER A 82 3.78 6.43 11.87
C SER A 82 2.78 5.47 12.51
N ASP A 83 2.68 4.24 11.99
CA ASP A 83 1.89 3.16 12.57
C ASP A 83 2.67 1.83 12.48
N ASN A 84 2.92 1.19 13.63
CA ASN A 84 3.67 -0.07 13.71
C ASN A 84 2.97 -1.24 13.01
N ARG A 85 1.69 -1.09 12.64
CA ARG A 85 0.92 -2.11 11.89
C ARG A 85 1.21 -2.07 10.39
N VAL A 86 1.98 -1.09 9.93
CA VAL A 86 2.32 -0.89 8.51
C VAL A 86 3.74 -1.40 8.27
N SER A 87 3.84 -2.42 7.42
CA SER A 87 5.12 -2.93 6.92
C SER A 87 5.78 -1.90 5.99
N ALA A 88 7.11 -1.95 5.88
CA ALA A 88 7.86 -1.03 5.02
C ALA A 88 7.43 -1.14 3.55
N GLY A 89 7.35 0.00 2.87
CA GLY A 89 6.80 0.12 1.51
C GLY A 89 5.27 0.14 1.42
N GLY A 90 4.55 -0.02 2.54
CA GLY A 90 3.09 0.07 2.61
C GLY A 90 2.58 1.38 3.20
N CYS A 91 1.30 1.69 2.96
CA CYS A 91 0.61 2.76 3.68
C CYS A 91 -0.86 2.43 3.92
N ILE A 92 -1.46 3.07 4.93
CA ILE A 92 -2.90 3.11 5.14
C ILE A 92 -3.33 4.56 5.04
N ILE A 93 -4.31 4.86 4.19
CA ILE A 93 -4.88 6.20 4.07
C ILE A 93 -6.25 6.21 4.70
N GLU A 94 -6.46 7.05 5.71
CA GLU A 94 -7.77 7.31 6.30
C GLU A 94 -8.27 8.67 5.84
N THR A 95 -9.50 8.73 5.35
CA THR A 95 -10.22 9.94 4.99
C THR A 95 -11.52 10.02 5.80
N ASP A 96 -12.21 11.17 5.74
CA ASP A 96 -13.53 11.30 6.38
C ASP A 96 -14.60 10.41 5.73
N SER A 97 -14.40 10.05 4.45
CA SER A 97 -15.30 9.21 3.67
C SER A 97 -15.00 7.71 3.74
N GLY A 98 -13.83 7.30 4.25
CA GLY A 98 -13.46 5.89 4.37
C GLY A 98 -11.98 5.66 4.66
N SER A 99 -11.52 4.42 4.51
CA SER A 99 -10.11 4.06 4.66
C SER A 99 -9.64 3.19 3.49
N ALA A 100 -8.52 3.54 2.88
CA ALA A 100 -7.84 2.75 1.87
C ALA A 100 -6.64 2.02 2.48
N ASP A 101 -6.65 0.69 2.41
CA ASP A 101 -5.56 -0.16 2.88
C ASP A 101 -4.64 -0.53 1.70
N ALA A 102 -3.53 0.17 1.60
CA ALA A 102 -2.53 -0.04 0.55
C ALA A 102 -1.31 -0.82 1.04
N ARG A 103 -1.42 -1.54 2.17
CA ARG A 103 -0.37 -2.45 2.63
C ARG A 103 -0.10 -3.54 1.59
N ILE A 104 1.16 -3.94 1.45
CA ILE A 104 1.61 -4.95 0.50
C ILE A 104 0.84 -6.26 0.70
N GLU A 105 0.61 -6.66 1.96
CA GLU A 105 -0.12 -7.85 2.34
C GLU A 105 -1.58 -7.79 1.88
N SER A 106 -2.21 -6.62 1.97
CA SER A 106 -3.59 -6.41 1.51
C SER A 106 -3.69 -6.43 -0.01
N GLN A 107 -2.71 -5.87 -0.70
CA GLN A 107 -2.63 -5.94 -2.17
C GLN A 107 -2.42 -7.38 -2.67
N LEU A 108 -1.52 -8.14 -2.04
CA LEU A 108 -1.28 -9.54 -2.37
C LEU A 108 -2.52 -10.40 -2.09
N ARG A 109 -3.21 -10.18 -0.96
CA ARG A 109 -4.47 -10.87 -0.66
C ARG A 109 -5.54 -10.61 -1.72
N MET A 110 -5.75 -9.36 -2.12
CA MET A 110 -6.71 -9.03 -3.17
C MET A 110 -6.35 -9.66 -4.52
N LEU A 111 -5.06 -9.70 -4.87
CA LEU A 111 -4.60 -10.36 -6.10
C LEU A 111 -4.83 -11.87 -6.05
N ARG A 112 -4.58 -12.50 -4.90
CA ARG A 112 -4.81 -13.94 -4.67
C ARG A 112 -6.27 -14.31 -4.85
N GLU A 113 -7.17 -13.58 -4.22
CA GLU A 113 -8.61 -13.78 -4.33
C GLU A 113 -9.06 -13.65 -5.79
N LYS A 114 -8.63 -12.59 -6.49
CA LYS A 114 -8.95 -12.41 -7.92
C LYS A 114 -8.48 -13.58 -8.78
N LEU A 115 -7.26 -14.08 -8.57
CA LEU A 115 -6.71 -15.18 -9.36
C LEU A 115 -7.39 -16.54 -9.08
N ILE A 116 -7.91 -16.73 -7.87
CA ILE A 116 -8.70 -17.92 -7.52
C ILE A 116 -10.11 -17.83 -8.12
N THR A 117 -10.71 -16.63 -8.13
CA THR A 117 -12.10 -16.42 -8.60
C THR A 117 -12.21 -16.14 -10.10
N LEU A 118 -11.11 -15.83 -10.80
CA LEU A 118 -11.08 -15.69 -12.26
C LEU A 118 -11.44 -17.04 -12.92
N GLU A 119 -12.64 -17.15 -13.49
CA GLU A 119 -13.09 -18.27 -14.34
C GLU A 119 -12.37 -18.27 -15.70
#